data_AF-A6UBT8-F1
#
_entry.id   AF-A6UBT8-F1
#
_cell.length_a   1.000
_cell.length_b   1.000
_cell.length_c   1.000
_cell.angle_alpha   90.00
_cell.angle_beta   90.00
_cell.angle_gamma   90.00
#
_symmetry.space_group_name_H-M   'P 1'
#
loop_
_entity.id
_entity.type
_entity.pdbx_description
1 polymer ?
#
loop_
_entity_poly.entity_id
_entity_poly.type
_entity_poly.pdbx_seq_one_letter_code
_entity_poly.pdbx_strand_id
1 'polypeptide(L)'
;MALYIKDPTVGLMVEQNRARLGVRTKTDAVRIALQHELDRVEEEIPPREKMAALRQQARHRLGPPVYGVDMKKLMDELWEEAE
;
A
#
# COMPACT_ATOMS: atom_id res chain seq x y z
N MET A 1 21.70 8.60 6.89
CA MET A 1 21.99 8.82 8.33
C MET A 1 21.93 7.47 9.03
N ALA A 2 22.88 7.12 9.91
CA ALA A 2 22.85 5.86 10.63
C ALA A 2 21.96 5.98 11.88
N LEU A 3 21.03 5.04 12.08
CA LEU A 3 20.19 4.99 13.28
C LEU A 3 21.01 4.36 14.42
N TYR A 4 21.29 5.12 15.47
CA TYR A 4 22.02 4.63 16.63
C TYR A 4 21.08 4.55 17.84
N ILE A 5 20.79 3.33 18.28
CA ILE A 5 19.88 3.06 19.40
C ILE A 5 20.71 2.56 20.58
N LYS A 6 20.71 3.33 21.68
CA LYS A 6 21.41 3.02 22.93
C LYS A 6 20.46 2.42 23.98
N ASP A 7 19.64 1.48 23.54
CA ASP A 7 18.68 0.77 24.40
C ASP A 7 18.95 -0.74 24.35
N PRO A 8 19.29 -1.38 25.49
CA PRO A 8 19.54 -2.81 25.54
C PRO A 8 18.28 -3.65 25.25
N THR A 9 17.09 -3.13 25.55
CA THR A 9 15.83 -3.84 25.30
C THR A 9 15.57 -3.99 23.81
N VAL A 10 15.84 -2.94 23.02
CA VAL A 10 15.75 -2.97 21.56
C VAL A 10 16.74 -3.98 20.98
N GLY A 11 17.96 -4.05 21.53
CA GLY A 11 18.94 -5.05 21.13
C GLY A 11 18.43 -6.49 21.27
N LEU A 12 17.75 -6.80 22.39
CA LEU A 12 17.13 -8.10 22.61
C LEU A 12 15.98 -8.38 21.63
N MET A 13 15.12 -7.39 21.39
CA MET A 13 14.02 -7.51 20.43
C MET A 13 14.54 -7.80 19.02
N VAL A 14 15.62 -7.11 18.61
CA VAL A 14 16.22 -7.32 17.29
C VAL A 14 16.82 -8.72 17.17
N GLU A 15 17.47 -9.26 18.21
CA GLU A 15 17.95 -10.65 18.18
C GLU A 15 16.81 -11.66 18.12
N GLN A 16 15.75 -11.47 18.90
CA GLN A 16 14.58 -12.34 18.86
C GLN A 16 13.92 -12.30 17.47
N ASN A 17 13.76 -11.12 16.90
CA ASN A 17 13.18 -10.94 15.58
C ASN A 17 14.06 -11.56 14.50
N ARG A 18 15.38 -11.34 14.57
CA ARG A 18 16.38 -11.97 13.69
C ARG A 18 16.30 -13.49 13.72
N ALA A 19 16.20 -14.08 14.91
CA ALA A 19 16.09 -15.53 15.08
C ALA A 19 14.77 -16.07 14.50
N ARG A 20 13.65 -15.36 14.70
CA ARG A 20 12.33 -15.76 14.17
C ARG A 20 12.24 -15.64 12.65
N LEU A 21 12.79 -14.57 12.08
CA LEU A 21 12.80 -14.32 10.63
C LEU A 21 13.93 -15.07 9.90
N GLY A 22 14.89 -15.67 10.63
CA GLY A 22 16.03 -16.37 10.04
C GLY A 22 17.02 -15.47 9.30
N VAL A 23 17.00 -14.16 9.55
CA VAL A 23 17.86 -13.19 8.84
C VAL A 23 19.26 -13.12 9.43
N ARG A 24 20.24 -12.82 8.56
CA ARG A 24 21.66 -12.86 8.92
C ARG A 24 22.11 -11.63 9.70
N THR A 25 21.53 -10.46 9.41
CA THR A 25 21.97 -9.19 10.03
C THR A 25 20.89 -8.59 10.92
N LYS A 26 21.33 -7.86 11.96
CA LYS A 26 20.44 -7.09 12.84
C LYS A 26 19.70 -5.99 12.06
N THR A 27 20.40 -5.37 11.11
CA THR A 27 19.84 -4.32 10.25
C THR A 27 18.71 -4.85 9.37
N ASP A 28 18.84 -6.06 8.81
CA ASP A 28 17.77 -6.65 8.01
C ASP A 28 16.54 -6.99 8.85
N ALA A 29 16.75 -7.50 10.08
CA ALA A 29 15.65 -7.73 11.03
C ALA A 29 14.90 -6.43 11.35
N VAL A 30 15.62 -5.33 11.57
CA VAL A 30 15.02 -4.00 11.80
C VAL A 30 14.29 -3.51 10.55
N ARG A 31 14.88 -3.65 9.37
CA ARG A 31 14.26 -3.22 8.11
C ARG A 31 12.93 -3.92 7.87
N ILE A 32 12.91 -5.25 8.00
CA ILE A 32 11.70 -6.05 7.77
C ILE A 32 10.64 -5.71 8.81
N ALA A 33 11.02 -5.58 10.09
CA ALA A 33 10.09 -5.19 11.14
C ALA A 33 9.43 -3.83 10.87
N LEU A 34 10.22 -2.83 10.48
CA LEU A 34 9.69 -1.51 10.14
C LEU A 34 8.80 -1.54 8.90
N GLN A 35 9.18 -2.31 7.87
CA GLN A 35 8.35 -2.45 6.67
C GLN A 35 6.99 -3.06 7.00
N HIS A 36 6.95 -4.15 7.78
CA HIS A 36 5.68 -4.76 8.18
C HIS A 36 4.78 -3.82 9.00
N GLU A 37 5.37 -2.98 9.85
CA GLU A 37 4.60 -1.98 10.60
C GLU A 37 4.05 -0.88 9.67
N LEU A 38 4.84 -0.42 8.70
CA LEU A 38 4.37 0.52 7.68
C LEU A 38 3.24 -0.09 6.85
N ASP A 39 3.42 -1.33 6.39
CA ASP A 39 2.41 -2.06 5.62
C ASP A 39 1.13 -2.24 6.45
N ARG A 40 1.24 -2.58 7.74
CA ARG A 40 0.08 -2.71 8.63
C ARG A 40 -0.67 -1.39 8.79
N VAL A 41 0.04 -0.28 8.98
CA VAL A 41 -0.56 1.06 9.08
C VAL A 41 -1.22 1.46 7.77
N GLU A 42 -0.61 1.15 6.62
CA GLU A 42 -1.19 1.37 5.30
C GLU A 42 -2.41 0.47 5.04
N GLU A 43 -2.39 -0.76 5.52
CA GLU A 43 -3.51 -1.70 5.44
C GLU A 43 -4.70 -1.24 6.29
N GLU A 44 -4.43 -0.70 7.48
CA GLU A 44 -5.41 -0.16 8.43
C GLU A 44 -6.14 1.09 7.90
N ILE A 45 -5.60 1.77 6.88
CA ILE A 45 -6.32 2.84 6.17
C ILE A 45 -7.64 2.25 5.62
N PRO A 46 -8.80 2.78 6.03
CA PRO A 46 -10.08 2.25 5.61
C PRO A 46 -10.17 2.16 4.08
N PRO A 47 -10.75 1.08 3.52
CA PRO A 47 -10.90 0.92 2.07
C PRO A 47 -11.55 2.14 1.39
N ARG A 48 -12.41 2.85 2.12
CA ARG A 48 -13.06 4.09 1.69
C ARG A 48 -12.07 5.21 1.39
N GLU A 49 -11.01 5.36 2.18
CA GLU A 49 -9.98 6.39 1.98
C GLU A 49 -9.05 6.01 0.83
N LYS A 50 -8.67 4.73 0.70
CA LYS A 50 -7.94 4.20 -0.46
C LYS A 50 -8.70 4.47 -1.77
N MET A 51 -10.00 4.20 -1.78
CA MET A 51 -10.88 4.49 -2.92
C MET A 51 -10.99 5.99 -3.22
N ALA A 52 -11.00 6.85 -2.20
CA ALA A 52 -11.04 8.29 -2.39
C ALA A 52 -9.76 8.80 -3.07
N ALA A 53 -8.58 8.34 -2.63
CA ALA A 53 -7.31 8.66 -3.24
C ALA A 53 -7.24 8.21 -4.70
N LEU A 54 -7.68 6.99 -5.00
CA LEU A 54 -7.75 6.47 -6.38
C LEU A 54 -8.70 7.29 -7.25
N ARG A 55 -9.90 7.65 -6.76
CA ARG A 55 -10.84 8.51 -7.49
C ARG A 55 -10.26 9.89 -7.76
N GLN A 56 -9.52 10.46 -6.81
CA GLN A 56 -8.85 11.74 -7.01
C GLN A 56 -7.78 11.65 -8.11
N GLN A 57 -6.91 10.63 -8.07
CA GLN A 57 -5.91 10.40 -9.11
C GLN A 57 -6.54 10.17 -10.49
N ALA A 58 -7.63 9.39 -10.55
CA ALA A 58 -8.38 9.15 -11.78
C ALA A 58 -8.95 10.46 -12.36
N ARG A 59 -9.53 11.33 -11.54
CA ARG A 59 -10.03 12.66 -11.98
C ARG A 59 -8.92 13.54 -12.54
N HIS A 60 -7.72 13.51 -11.94
CA HIS A 60 -6.58 14.28 -12.45
C HIS A 60 -6.03 13.74 -13.78
N ARG A 61 -6.03 12.42 -13.99
CA ARG A 61 -5.46 11.79 -15.20
C ARG A 61 -6.45 11.66 -16.36
N LEU A 62 -7.70 11.30 -16.07
CA LEU A 62 -8.73 10.99 -17.08
C LEU A 62 -9.59 12.21 -17.44
N GLY A 63 -9.47 13.30 -16.69
CA GLY A 63 -10.29 14.49 -16.85
C GLY A 63 -11.68 14.36 -16.21
N PRO A 64 -12.51 15.42 -16.32
CA PRO A 64 -13.86 15.40 -15.78
C PRO A 64 -14.73 14.36 -16.51
N PRO A 65 -15.71 13.74 -15.81
CA PRO A 65 -16.65 12.83 -16.45
C PRO A 65 -17.43 13.55 -17.55
N VAL A 66 -17.63 12.88 -18.69
CA VAL A 66 -18.46 13.40 -19.77
C VAL A 66 -19.92 13.33 -19.32
N TYR A 67 -20.49 14.50 -19.00
CA TYR A 67 -21.87 14.59 -18.54
C TYR A 67 -22.84 14.22 -19.66
N GLY A 68 -23.89 13.45 -19.31
CA GLY A 68 -24.92 13.03 -20.26
C GLY A 68 -24.61 11.78 -21.08
N VAL A 69 -23.43 11.18 -20.89
CA VAL A 69 -23.07 9.90 -21.50
C VAL A 69 -23.18 8.78 -20.48
N ASP A 70 -24.09 7.84 -20.72
CA ASP A 70 -24.09 6.57 -20.00
C ASP A 70 -23.01 5.67 -20.59
N MET A 71 -21.81 5.77 -20.01
CA MET A 71 -20.64 5.01 -20.44
C MET A 71 -20.87 3.50 -20.35
N LYS A 72 -21.75 3.03 -19.45
CA LYS A 72 -22.05 1.60 -19.36
C LYS A 72 -22.86 1.17 -20.56
N LYS A 73 -23.98 1.86 -20.83
CA LYS A 73 -24.83 1.55 -21.97
C LYS A 73 -24.06 1.60 -23.30
N LEU A 74 -23.19 2.60 -23.46
CA LEU A 74 -22.31 2.71 -24.64
C LEU A 74 -21.37 1.51 -24.79
N MET A 75 -20.76 1.05 -23.70
CA MET A 75 -19.86 -0.12 -23.74
C MET A 75 -20.64 -1.41 -24.00
N ASP A 76 -21.81 -1.57 -23.39
CA ASP A 76 -22.67 -2.73 -23.60
C ASP A 76 -23.09 -2.83 -25.09
N GLU A 77 -23.51 -1.71 -25.71
CA GLU A 77 -23.84 -1.64 -27.15
C GLU A 77 -22.65 -2.00 -28.06
N LEU A 78 -21.43 -1.52 -27.75
CA LEU A 78 -20.21 -1.83 -28.50
C LEU A 78 -19.78 -3.30 -28.37
N TRP A 79 -20.10 -3.94 -27.25
CA TRP A 79 -19.80 -5.35 -27.03
C TRP A 79 -20.81 -6.26 -27.75
N GLU A 80 -22.08 -5.87 -27.80
CA GLU A 80 -23.11 -6.61 -28.56
C GLU A 80 -22.97 -6.43 -30.09
N GLU A 81 -22.45 -5.29 -30.58
CA GLU A 81 -22.15 -5.09 -32.01
C GLU A 81 -20.94 -5.89 -32.52
N ALA A 82 -20.09 -6.39 -31.62
CA ALA A 82 -18.90 -7.17 -31.96
C ALA A 82 -19.17 -8.69 -32.14
N GLU A 83 -20.44 -9.11 -32.00
CA GLU A 83 -20.94 -10.48 -32.16
C GLU A 83 -21.72 -10.66 -33.47
#